data_AF-A0A7C3DH61-F1
#
_entry.id   AF-A0A7C3DH61-F1
#
_cell.length_a   1.000
_cell.length_b   1.000
_cell.length_c   1.000
_cell.angle_alpha   90.00
_cell.angle_beta   90.00
_cell.angle_gamma   90.00
#
_symmetry.space_group_name_H-M   'P 1'
#
loop_
_entity.id
_entity.type
_entity.pdbx_description
1 polymer ?
#
loop_
_entity_poly.entity_id
_entity_poly.type
_entity_poly.pdbx_seq_one_letter_code
_entity_poly.pdbx_strand_id
1 'polypeptide(L)'
;MAKGNASNYLVGIFATLFLVVLVIVAGVETKKKAEGKPEIELTGKSKECVACHEEKGVAVKQIEQWKISKHAEYGIGCIECHEAKKGDFDAFTCPGSDILVARYPTPHDCAQCHDQQVKEFENSKHAHQFWLLHNDDRAVLEFPVAVKHGCEQCHRIGQMWPDGSVGDCSACHARHSFKKAVARNPWTCGECHVGPDHPHIEIYLESKHGNIFLAKGKNW
;
A
#
# COMPACT_ATOMS: atom_id res chain seq x y z
N MET A 1 -48.44 -19.94 40.70
CA MET A 1 -48.37 -18.51 40.32
C MET A 1 -47.02 -17.93 40.77
N ALA A 2 -46.45 -17.02 39.98
CA ALA A 2 -45.27 -16.17 40.25
C ALA A 2 -43.84 -16.80 40.28
N LYS A 3 -43.28 -17.14 39.11
CA LYS A 3 -41.81 -17.29 38.91
C LYS A 3 -41.26 -16.51 37.70
N GLY A 4 -42.02 -15.56 37.15
CA GLY A 4 -41.69 -14.90 35.86
C GLY A 4 -41.01 -13.53 35.91
N ASN A 5 -40.95 -12.86 37.07
CA ASN A 5 -40.57 -11.44 37.09
C ASN A 5 -39.06 -11.21 37.35
N ALA A 6 -38.45 -11.93 38.30
CA ALA A 6 -37.06 -11.67 38.70
C ALA A 6 -36.03 -11.94 37.58
N SER A 7 -36.26 -12.97 36.75
CA SER A 7 -35.39 -13.28 35.61
C SER A 7 -35.41 -12.20 34.54
N ASN A 8 -36.58 -11.61 34.26
CA ASN A 8 -36.72 -10.58 33.24
C ASN A 8 -36.09 -9.25 33.69
N TYR A 9 -36.15 -8.93 34.99
CA TYR A 9 -35.44 -7.79 35.57
C TYR A 9 -33.92 -7.95 35.51
N LEU A 10 -33.40 -9.13 35.82
CA LEU A 10 -31.96 -9.43 35.70
C LEU A 10 -31.48 -9.29 34.25
N VAL A 11 -32.21 -9.85 33.28
CA VAL A 11 -31.88 -9.71 31.85
C VAL A 11 -31.91 -8.24 31.42
N GLY A 12 -32.90 -7.46 31.88
CA GLY A 12 -32.98 -6.03 31.60
C GLY A 12 -31.79 -5.23 32.15
N ILE A 13 -31.35 -5.54 33.37
CA ILE A 13 -30.18 -4.91 34.01
C ILE A 13 -28.90 -5.25 33.25
N PHE A 14 -28.68 -6.52 32.90
CA PHE A 14 -27.50 -6.92 32.13
C PHE A 14 -27.48 -6.32 30.72
N ALA A 15 -28.63 -6.24 30.04
CA ALA A 15 -28.74 -5.63 28.73
C ALA A 15 -28.43 -4.12 28.76
N THR A 16 -28.90 -3.40 29.79
CA THR A 16 -28.58 -1.98 29.97
C THR A 16 -27.12 -1.77 30.33
N LEU A 17 -26.56 -2.57 31.23
CA LEU A 17 -25.12 -2.55 31.53
C LEU A 17 -24.28 -2.82 30.28
N PHE A 18 -24.66 -3.79 29.47
CA PHE A 18 -23.96 -4.09 28.22
C PHE A 18 -24.02 -2.92 27.23
N LEU A 19 -25.19 -2.30 27.05
CA LEU A 19 -25.33 -1.10 26.21
C LEU A 19 -24.48 0.07 26.72
N VAL A 20 -24.44 0.30 28.04
CA VAL A 20 -23.60 1.34 28.64
C VAL A 20 -22.12 1.06 28.37
N VAL A 21 -21.67 -0.18 28.54
CA VAL A 21 -20.30 -0.58 28.21
C VAL A 21 -20.00 -0.38 26.73
N LEU A 22 -20.90 -0.74 25.82
CA LEU A 22 -20.72 -0.51 24.38
C LEU A 22 -20.59 0.99 24.05
N VAL A 23 -21.39 1.85 24.67
CA VAL A 23 -21.29 3.31 24.48
C VAL A 23 -19.97 3.85 25.01
N ILE A 24 -19.51 3.38 26.17
CA ILE A 24 -18.22 3.78 26.75
C ILE A 24 -17.06 3.32 25.84
N VAL A 25 -17.07 2.06 25.40
CA VAL A 25 -16.05 1.52 24.49
C VAL A 25 -16.05 2.27 23.17
N ALA A 26 -17.23 2.53 22.59
CA ALA A 26 -17.34 3.35 21.39
C ALA A 26 -16.75 4.75 21.61
N GLY A 27 -17.04 5.40 22.74
CA GLY A 27 -16.47 6.71 23.08
C GLY A 27 -14.94 6.68 23.21
N VAL A 28 -14.39 5.68 23.88
CA VAL A 28 -12.93 5.49 24.05
C VAL A 28 -12.25 5.23 22.72
N GLU A 29 -12.80 4.35 21.89
CA GLU A 29 -12.25 4.03 20.56
C GLU A 29 -12.33 5.24 19.62
N THR A 30 -13.41 6.01 19.69
CA THR A 30 -13.56 7.24 18.90
C THR A 30 -12.51 8.29 19.30
N LYS A 31 -12.27 8.45 20.60
CA LYS A 31 -11.25 9.38 21.13
C LYS A 31 -9.83 8.94 20.76
N LYS A 32 -9.49 7.65 20.92
CA LYS A 32 -8.19 7.10 20.49
C LYS A 32 -7.95 7.29 18.99
N LYS A 33 -8.98 7.16 18.16
CA LYS A 33 -8.89 7.38 16.71
C LYS A 33 -8.67 8.85 16.34
N ALA A 34 -9.09 9.79 17.19
CA ALA A 34 -8.92 11.23 17.00
C ALA A 34 -7.54 11.73 17.46
N GLU A 35 -7.00 11.19 18.56
CA GLU A 35 -5.76 11.68 19.20
C GLU A 35 -4.45 11.38 18.43
N GLY A 36 -4.51 10.63 17.33
CA GLY A 36 -3.31 10.18 16.59
C GLY A 36 -3.18 10.68 15.14
N LYS A 37 -4.06 11.56 14.66
CA LYS A 37 -3.97 12.05 13.28
C LYS A 37 -3.19 13.37 13.24
N PRO A 38 -2.01 13.43 12.62
CA PRO A 38 -1.37 14.71 12.37
C PRO A 38 -2.33 15.57 11.54
N GLU A 39 -2.45 16.85 11.90
CA GLU A 39 -3.16 17.82 11.08
C GLU A 39 -2.32 18.05 9.82
N ILE A 40 -2.69 17.35 8.74
CA ILE A 40 -1.97 17.45 7.47
C ILE A 40 -2.39 18.76 6.81
N GLU A 41 -1.47 19.73 6.77
CA GLU A 41 -1.67 20.95 6.00
C GLU A 41 -1.57 20.66 4.50
N LEU A 42 -2.72 20.37 3.90
CA LEU A 42 -2.88 20.30 2.45
C LEU A 42 -2.96 21.71 1.87
N THR A 43 -1.99 22.07 1.03
CA THR A 43 -1.98 23.34 0.31
C THR A 43 -2.24 23.14 -1.19
N GLY A 44 -2.78 24.17 -1.84
CA GLY A 44 -2.96 24.22 -3.29
C GLY A 44 -3.80 23.07 -3.89
N LYS A 45 -3.37 22.58 -5.06
CA LYS A 45 -4.10 21.62 -5.89
C LYS A 45 -4.35 20.28 -5.19
N SER A 46 -3.43 19.83 -4.33
CA SER A 46 -3.59 18.57 -3.60
C SER A 46 -4.80 18.59 -2.65
N LYS A 47 -5.20 19.77 -2.14
CA LYS A 47 -6.44 19.94 -1.36
C LYS A 47 -7.69 19.73 -2.23
N GLU A 48 -7.67 20.25 -3.46
CA GLU A 48 -8.76 20.08 -4.42
C GLU A 48 -8.91 18.62 -4.84
N CYS A 49 -7.78 17.92 -5.06
CA CYS A 49 -7.77 16.49 -5.36
C CYS A 49 -8.47 15.69 -4.27
N VAL A 50 -8.07 15.88 -3.00
CA VAL A 50 -8.63 15.13 -1.86
C VAL A 50 -10.11 15.47 -1.68
N ALA A 51 -10.49 16.74 -1.73
CA ALA A 51 -11.89 17.15 -1.54
C ALA A 51 -12.83 16.54 -2.57
N CYS A 52 -12.48 16.63 -3.86
CA CYS A 52 -13.31 16.09 -4.94
C CYS A 52 -13.38 14.56 -4.90
N HIS A 53 -12.27 13.89 -4.60
CA HIS A 53 -12.23 12.44 -4.49
C HIS A 53 -13.03 11.91 -3.29
N GLU A 54 -12.99 12.61 -2.15
CA GLU A 54 -13.81 12.27 -0.98
C GLU A 54 -15.30 12.53 -1.25
N GLU A 55 -15.64 13.66 -1.87
CA GLU A 55 -17.03 14.01 -2.22
C GLU A 55 -17.64 12.99 -3.20
N LYS A 56 -16.89 12.62 -4.24
CA LYS A 56 -17.34 11.68 -5.28
C LYS A 56 -17.15 10.21 -4.91
N GLY A 57 -16.55 9.91 -3.75
CA GLY A 57 -16.27 8.54 -3.33
C GLY A 57 -15.21 7.83 -4.19
N VAL A 58 -14.34 8.55 -4.86
CA VAL A 58 -13.30 8.00 -5.76
C VAL A 58 -11.99 7.84 -4.98
N ALA A 59 -11.42 6.64 -4.99
CA ALA A 59 -10.12 6.35 -4.37
C ALA A 59 -10.01 6.73 -2.87
N VAL A 60 -11.12 6.71 -2.13
CA VAL A 60 -11.16 7.11 -0.71
C VAL A 60 -10.20 6.29 0.17
N LYS A 61 -10.04 4.99 -0.13
CA LYS A 61 -9.11 4.13 0.62
C LYS A 61 -7.64 4.46 0.37
N GLN A 62 -7.32 4.89 -0.85
CA GLN A 62 -5.99 5.37 -1.20
C GLN A 62 -5.69 6.67 -0.45
N ILE A 63 -6.67 7.56 -0.32
CA ILE A 63 -6.58 8.79 0.48
C ILE A 63 -6.39 8.46 1.97
N GLU A 64 -7.14 7.51 2.52
CA GLU A 64 -6.95 7.05 3.90
C GLU A 64 -5.53 6.49 4.14
N GLN A 65 -4.99 5.73 3.18
CA GLN A 65 -3.62 5.21 3.25
C GLN A 65 -2.56 6.31 3.13
N TRP A 66 -2.77 7.28 2.23
CA TRP A 66 -1.87 8.42 2.07
C TRP A 66 -1.85 9.29 3.34
N LYS A 67 -3.01 9.54 3.97
CA LYS A 67 -3.12 10.31 5.23
C LYS A 67 -2.30 9.73 6.40
N ILE A 68 -1.94 8.44 6.35
CA ILE A 68 -1.09 7.80 7.38
C ILE A 68 0.35 7.55 6.90
N SER A 69 0.73 8.10 5.75
CA SER A 69 2.06 7.98 5.15
C SER A 69 2.98 9.08 5.65
N LYS A 70 4.30 8.84 5.57
CA LYS A 70 5.28 9.91 5.80
C LYS A 70 5.22 10.99 4.73
N HIS A 71 4.84 10.65 3.50
CA HIS A 71 4.66 11.63 2.43
C HIS A 71 3.63 12.71 2.83
N ALA A 72 2.49 12.32 3.37
CA ALA A 72 1.51 13.28 3.88
C ALA A 72 2.04 14.13 5.03
N GLU A 73 2.78 13.54 5.98
CA GLU A 73 3.41 14.29 7.08
C GLU A 73 4.42 15.34 6.60
N TYR A 74 5.11 15.08 5.49
CA TYR A 74 6.07 16.01 4.86
C TYR A 74 5.43 16.93 3.80
N GLY A 75 4.10 16.92 3.65
CA GLY A 75 3.40 17.78 2.71
C GLY A 75 3.47 17.33 1.24
N ILE A 76 3.94 16.11 0.96
CA ILE A 76 3.92 15.52 -0.38
C ILE A 76 2.50 14.98 -0.63
N GLY A 77 1.73 15.72 -1.42
CA GLY A 77 0.35 15.43 -1.75
C GLY A 77 0.20 14.55 -3.00
N CYS A 78 -0.98 14.64 -3.62
CA CYS A 78 -1.33 13.80 -4.76
C CYS A 78 -0.63 14.28 -6.03
N ILE A 79 -0.64 15.61 -6.28
CA ILE A 79 -0.12 16.17 -7.53
C ILE A 79 1.39 16.09 -7.58
N GLU A 80 2.08 16.08 -6.44
CA GLU A 80 3.53 16.01 -6.37
C GLU A 80 4.08 14.68 -6.94
N CYS A 81 3.30 13.59 -6.91
CA CYS A 81 3.63 12.33 -7.59
C CYS A 81 2.88 12.13 -8.91
N HIS A 82 1.67 12.69 -9.04
CA HIS A 82 0.81 12.49 -10.20
C HIS A 82 0.82 13.67 -11.18
N GLU A 83 1.77 14.59 -11.09
CA GLU A 83 1.90 15.66 -12.06
C GLU A 83 2.27 15.08 -13.42
N ALA A 84 1.54 15.49 -14.46
CA ALA A 84 1.88 15.14 -15.83
C ALA A 84 1.97 16.40 -16.70
N LYS A 85 2.85 16.33 -17.69
CA LYS A 85 2.99 17.30 -18.77
C LYS A 85 2.29 16.80 -20.02
N LYS A 86 1.95 17.74 -20.89
CA LYS A 86 1.33 17.42 -22.18
C LYS A 86 2.31 16.64 -23.04
N GLY A 87 1.98 15.39 -23.32
CA GLY A 87 2.81 14.48 -24.12
C GLY A 87 3.43 13.34 -23.32
N ASP A 88 3.31 13.33 -21.99
CA ASP A 88 3.76 12.17 -21.19
C ASP A 88 2.92 10.95 -21.54
N PHE A 89 3.54 9.77 -21.54
CA PHE A 89 2.94 8.54 -22.05
C PHE A 89 1.72 8.07 -21.24
N ASP A 90 1.63 8.48 -19.98
CA ASP A 90 0.59 8.13 -19.03
C ASP A 90 -0.27 9.33 -18.62
N ALA A 91 -0.07 10.49 -19.25
CA ALA A 91 -0.86 11.68 -19.02
C ALA A 91 -2.33 11.45 -19.39
N PHE A 92 -3.24 11.80 -18.49
CA PHE A 92 -4.66 11.86 -18.78
C PHE A 92 -5.31 13.07 -18.13
N THR A 93 -6.38 13.56 -18.74
CA THR A 93 -7.18 14.66 -18.17
C THR A 93 -8.12 14.11 -17.12
N CYS A 94 -8.03 14.64 -15.91
CA CYS A 94 -8.88 14.24 -14.79
C CYS A 94 -10.37 14.51 -15.09
N PRO A 95 -11.25 13.50 -15.02
CA PRO A 95 -12.66 13.70 -15.36
C PRO A 95 -13.35 14.76 -14.46
N GLY A 96 -13.82 15.84 -15.07
CA GLY A 96 -14.47 16.94 -14.37
C GLY A 96 -13.51 18.04 -13.88
N SER A 97 -12.27 18.06 -14.37
CA SER A 97 -11.35 19.20 -14.27
C SER A 97 -10.44 19.26 -15.50
N ASP A 98 -9.76 20.38 -15.71
CA ASP A 98 -8.75 20.50 -16.77
C ASP A 98 -7.33 20.12 -16.28
N ILE A 99 -7.23 19.47 -15.12
CA ILE A 99 -5.96 19.05 -14.53
C ILE A 99 -5.46 17.82 -15.29
N LEU A 100 -4.22 17.91 -15.78
CA LEU A 100 -3.50 16.79 -16.35
C LEU A 100 -2.78 16.05 -15.24
N VAL A 101 -2.96 14.73 -15.21
CA VAL A 101 -2.38 13.85 -14.18
C VAL A 101 -1.73 12.62 -14.80
N ALA A 102 -0.64 12.18 -14.20
CA ALA A 102 0.07 10.95 -14.52
C ALA A 102 -0.70 9.77 -13.93
N ARG A 103 -1.03 8.77 -14.76
CA ARG A 103 -1.71 7.55 -14.29
C ARG A 103 -0.77 6.66 -13.47
N TYR A 104 0.50 6.64 -13.81
CA TYR A 104 1.49 5.72 -13.26
C TYR A 104 2.77 6.48 -12.90
N PRO A 105 2.92 6.92 -11.63
CA PRO A 105 4.18 7.45 -11.17
C PRO A 105 5.31 6.42 -11.38
N THR A 106 6.39 6.83 -12.04
CA THR A 106 7.52 5.97 -12.39
C THR A 106 8.68 6.14 -11.40
N PRO A 107 9.74 5.30 -11.49
CA PRO A 107 10.96 5.55 -10.74
C PRO A 107 11.61 6.93 -10.99
N HIS A 108 11.44 7.55 -12.15
CA HIS A 108 11.94 8.92 -12.38
C HIS A 108 11.20 9.96 -11.53
N ASP A 109 9.89 9.82 -11.33
CA ASP A 109 9.13 10.69 -10.42
C ASP A 109 9.63 10.52 -8.99
N CYS A 110 9.94 9.29 -8.59
CA CYS A 110 10.53 9.00 -7.29
C CYS A 110 11.95 9.62 -7.16
N ALA A 111 12.74 9.60 -8.23
CA ALA A 111 14.12 10.07 -8.25
C ALA A 111 14.26 11.57 -7.99
N GLN A 112 13.19 12.36 -8.22
CA GLN A 112 13.17 13.79 -7.88
C GLN A 112 13.51 14.05 -6.41
N CYS A 113 13.13 13.13 -5.51
CA CYS A 113 13.40 13.19 -4.08
C CYS A 113 14.28 12.02 -3.57
N HIS A 114 14.31 10.90 -4.28
CA HIS A 114 14.95 9.64 -3.87
C HIS A 114 16.01 9.15 -4.88
N ASP A 115 16.77 10.07 -5.48
CA ASP A 115 17.80 9.79 -6.48
C ASP A 115 18.77 8.66 -6.08
N GLN A 116 19.23 8.66 -4.82
CA GLN A 116 20.12 7.61 -4.32
C GLN A 116 19.45 6.23 -4.36
N GLN A 117 18.23 6.10 -3.84
CA GLN A 117 17.55 4.80 -3.76
C GLN A 117 17.18 4.27 -5.15
N VAL A 118 16.80 5.16 -6.07
CA VAL A 118 16.50 4.79 -7.45
C VAL A 118 17.76 4.28 -8.15
N LYS A 119 18.89 4.97 -8.03
CA LYS A 119 20.18 4.49 -8.56
C LYS A 119 20.64 3.17 -7.94
N GLU A 120 20.46 3.00 -6.63
CA GLU A 120 20.75 1.72 -5.96
C GLU A 120 19.88 0.59 -6.51
N PHE A 121 18.60 0.86 -6.78
CA PHE A 121 17.67 -0.09 -7.39
C PHE A 121 18.06 -0.43 -8.83
N GLU A 122 18.35 0.57 -9.66
CA GLU A 122 18.79 0.41 -11.06
C GLU A 122 20.05 -0.43 -11.19
N ASN A 123 20.96 -0.34 -10.22
CA ASN A 123 22.17 -1.15 -10.15
C ASN A 123 21.96 -2.55 -9.53
N SER A 124 20.74 -2.87 -9.09
CA SER A 124 20.40 -4.14 -8.46
C SER A 124 19.93 -5.17 -9.49
N LYS A 125 19.95 -6.45 -9.09
CA LYS A 125 19.39 -7.53 -9.91
C LYS A 125 17.88 -7.44 -10.11
N HIS A 126 17.16 -6.71 -9.25
CA HIS A 126 15.71 -6.51 -9.41
C HIS A 126 15.36 -5.60 -10.59
N ALA A 127 16.27 -4.73 -11.01
CA ALA A 127 16.08 -3.91 -12.22
C ALA A 127 16.35 -4.69 -13.52
N HIS A 128 17.00 -5.84 -13.45
CA HIS A 128 17.27 -6.65 -14.64
C HIS A 128 16.08 -7.54 -14.98
N GLN A 129 15.63 -7.46 -16.24
CA GLN A 129 14.57 -8.30 -16.78
C GLN A 129 15.10 -9.71 -17.12
N PHE A 130 15.52 -10.45 -16.11
CA PHE A 130 16.17 -11.76 -16.32
C PHE A 130 15.29 -12.75 -17.09
N TRP A 131 13.96 -12.59 -17.03
CA TRP A 131 13.00 -13.42 -17.76
C TRP A 131 12.92 -13.14 -19.26
N LEU A 132 13.55 -12.06 -19.74
CA LEU A 132 13.70 -11.76 -21.17
C LEU A 132 15.04 -12.22 -21.73
N LEU A 133 15.97 -12.67 -20.87
CA LEU A 133 17.36 -12.99 -21.24
C LEU A 133 17.65 -14.49 -21.26
N HIS A 134 16.80 -15.34 -20.67
CA HIS A 134 16.97 -16.79 -20.71
C HIS A 134 15.95 -17.46 -21.65
N ASN A 135 16.47 -18.29 -22.55
CA ASN A 135 15.69 -19.02 -23.56
C ASN A 135 14.80 -20.13 -22.98
N ASP A 136 14.97 -20.45 -21.70
CA ASP A 136 14.27 -21.53 -21.00
C ASP A 136 13.01 -21.03 -20.27
N ASP A 137 12.68 -19.74 -20.39
CA ASP A 137 11.53 -19.17 -19.70
C ASP A 137 10.21 -19.65 -20.31
N ARG A 138 9.46 -20.39 -19.49
CA ARG A 138 8.11 -20.88 -19.81
C ARG A 138 7.18 -19.74 -20.24
N ALA A 139 7.45 -18.50 -19.81
CA ALA A 139 6.72 -17.32 -20.23
C ALA A 139 6.60 -17.17 -21.76
N VAL A 140 7.58 -17.63 -22.54
CA VAL A 140 7.54 -17.55 -24.02
C VAL A 140 6.58 -18.58 -24.62
N LEU A 141 6.31 -19.68 -23.90
CA LEU A 141 5.45 -20.78 -24.35
C LEU A 141 3.99 -20.63 -23.86
N GLU A 142 3.75 -19.76 -22.88
CA GLU A 142 2.44 -19.55 -22.28
C GLU A 142 1.63 -18.46 -22.99
N PHE A 143 0.30 -18.53 -22.87
CA PHE A 143 -0.56 -17.48 -23.39
C PHE A 143 -0.28 -16.14 -22.70
N PRO A 144 -0.29 -15.00 -23.41
CA PRO A 144 0.05 -13.69 -22.83
C PRO A 144 -0.76 -13.31 -21.58
N VAL A 145 -2.02 -13.76 -21.50
CA VAL A 145 -2.87 -13.53 -20.32
C VAL A 145 -2.34 -14.30 -19.10
N ALA A 146 -1.92 -15.56 -19.28
CA ALA A 146 -1.34 -16.37 -18.20
C ALA A 146 -0.01 -15.78 -17.73
N VAL A 147 0.84 -15.33 -18.65
CA VAL A 147 2.12 -14.66 -18.34
C VAL A 147 1.87 -13.38 -17.53
N LYS A 148 0.93 -12.54 -17.97
CA LYS A 148 0.58 -11.29 -17.29
C LYS A 148 0.04 -11.51 -15.89
N HIS A 149 -0.82 -12.50 -15.70
CA HIS A 149 -1.45 -12.77 -14.40
C HIS A 149 -0.68 -13.74 -13.51
N GLY A 150 0.40 -14.35 -14.00
CA GLY A 150 1.27 -15.24 -13.25
C GLY A 150 2.66 -14.64 -13.08
N CYS A 151 3.53 -14.87 -14.07
CA CYS A 151 4.95 -14.49 -14.00
C CYS A 151 5.15 -12.98 -13.80
N GLU A 152 4.45 -12.13 -14.55
CA GLU A 152 4.64 -10.68 -14.46
C GLU A 152 4.18 -10.10 -13.13
N GLN A 153 3.32 -10.78 -12.35
CA GLN A 153 2.94 -10.27 -11.03
C GLN A 153 4.14 -10.18 -10.08
N CYS A 154 5.11 -11.08 -10.22
CA CYS A 154 6.34 -11.08 -9.43
C CYS A 154 7.50 -10.37 -10.14
N HIS A 155 7.64 -10.59 -11.45
CA HIS A 155 8.81 -10.15 -12.20
C HIS A 155 8.73 -8.70 -12.70
N ARG A 156 7.53 -8.10 -12.77
CA ARG A 156 7.37 -6.71 -13.23
C ARG A 156 8.00 -5.66 -12.32
N ILE A 157 8.57 -6.06 -11.18
CA ILE A 157 9.46 -5.21 -10.39
C ILE A 157 10.60 -4.63 -11.23
N GLY A 158 11.06 -5.30 -12.30
CA GLY A 158 12.07 -4.81 -13.25
C GLY A 158 11.49 -4.20 -14.52
N GLN A 159 10.25 -3.72 -14.52
CA GLN A 159 9.60 -3.16 -15.71
C GLN A 159 10.37 -1.94 -16.24
N MET A 160 10.60 -1.90 -17.55
CA MET A 160 11.01 -0.69 -18.25
C MET A 160 9.79 0.17 -18.59
N TRP A 161 9.92 1.47 -18.36
CA TRP A 161 8.91 2.48 -18.66
C TRP A 161 9.26 3.27 -19.93
N PRO A 162 8.27 3.85 -20.64
CA PRO A 162 8.53 4.65 -21.85
C PRO A 162 9.37 5.92 -21.60
N ASP A 163 9.44 6.40 -20.36
CA ASP A 163 10.31 7.52 -19.96
C ASP A 163 11.77 7.11 -19.75
N GLY A 164 12.11 5.83 -19.98
CA GLY A 164 13.44 5.26 -19.83
C GLY A 164 13.78 4.77 -18.42
N SER A 165 12.90 5.00 -17.44
CA SER A 165 13.11 4.51 -16.08
C SER A 165 12.85 3.00 -15.98
N VAL A 166 13.46 2.35 -14.97
CA VAL A 166 13.33 0.91 -14.74
C VAL A 166 12.94 0.66 -13.30
N GLY A 167 11.83 -0.04 -13.09
CA GLY A 167 11.43 -0.51 -11.76
C GLY A 167 9.96 -0.33 -11.40
N ASP A 168 9.56 -0.97 -10.31
CA ASP A 168 8.36 -0.62 -9.53
C ASP A 168 8.74 -0.34 -8.06
N CYS A 169 8.84 0.94 -7.71
CA CYS A 169 9.21 1.39 -6.36
C CYS A 169 8.15 1.07 -5.30
N SER A 170 6.97 0.56 -5.68
CA SER A 170 5.90 0.20 -4.75
C SER A 170 5.82 -1.30 -4.45
N ALA A 171 6.68 -2.13 -5.04
CA ALA A 171 6.71 -3.57 -4.82
C ALA A 171 6.93 -3.97 -3.35
N CYS A 172 7.82 -3.28 -2.62
CA CYS A 172 8.14 -3.62 -1.23
C CYS A 172 7.43 -2.74 -0.18
N HIS A 173 7.19 -1.47 -0.49
CA HIS A 173 6.43 -0.56 0.36
C HIS A 173 5.25 0.01 -0.41
N ALA A 174 4.17 -0.77 -0.43
CA ALA A 174 2.99 -0.51 -1.23
C ALA A 174 2.44 0.92 -1.10
N ARG A 175 2.09 1.48 -2.25
CA ARG A 175 1.25 2.68 -2.38
C ARG A 175 -0.10 2.45 -1.70
N HIS A 176 -0.72 3.44 -1.04
CA HIS A 176 -0.28 4.84 -0.89
C HIS A 176 0.30 5.12 0.50
N SER A 177 0.55 4.08 1.31
CA SER A 177 1.11 4.25 2.65
C SER A 177 2.64 4.41 2.64
N PHE A 178 3.32 3.81 1.67
CA PHE A 178 4.78 3.84 1.49
C PHE A 178 5.56 3.57 2.79
N LYS A 179 5.02 2.69 3.64
CA LYS A 179 5.60 2.43 4.96
C LYS A 179 6.85 1.57 4.85
N LYS A 180 8.00 2.12 5.28
CA LYS A 180 9.25 1.34 5.43
C LYS A 180 9.09 0.10 6.32
N ALA A 181 8.19 0.16 7.31
CA ALA A 181 7.91 -0.99 8.16
C ALA A 181 7.31 -2.18 7.39
N VAL A 182 6.55 -1.92 6.31
CA VAL A 182 6.05 -2.96 5.40
C VAL A 182 7.21 -3.53 4.59
N ALA A 183 8.06 -2.67 3.99
CA ALA A 183 9.25 -3.11 3.25
C ALA A 183 10.25 -3.93 4.08
N ARG A 184 10.31 -3.69 5.40
CA ARG A 184 11.18 -4.43 6.32
C ARG A 184 10.57 -5.74 6.81
N ASN A 185 9.31 -5.99 6.50
CA ASN A 185 8.62 -7.19 6.94
C ASN A 185 8.88 -8.32 5.93
N PRO A 186 9.33 -9.53 6.37
CA PRO A 186 9.59 -10.66 5.48
C PRO A 186 8.39 -11.04 4.60
N TRP A 187 7.16 -10.78 5.05
CA TRP A 187 5.96 -11.05 4.27
C TRP A 187 5.89 -10.28 2.95
N THR A 188 6.48 -9.08 2.86
CA THR A 188 6.51 -8.32 1.59
C THR A 188 7.39 -9.00 0.54
N CYS A 189 8.45 -9.70 0.98
CA CYS A 189 9.32 -10.44 0.10
C CYS A 189 8.67 -11.76 -0.32
N GLY A 190 7.90 -12.37 0.59
CA GLY A 190 7.17 -13.62 0.38
C GLY A 190 6.00 -13.54 -0.60
N GLU A 191 5.66 -12.34 -1.11
CA GLU A 191 4.73 -12.22 -2.25
C GLU A 191 5.33 -12.82 -3.52
N CYS A 192 6.65 -12.71 -3.70
CA CYS A 192 7.37 -13.19 -4.88
C CYS A 192 8.34 -14.34 -4.56
N HIS A 193 9.01 -14.29 -3.42
CA HIS A 193 10.01 -15.28 -3.01
C HIS A 193 9.38 -16.44 -2.24
N VAL A 194 8.61 -17.23 -2.96
CA VAL A 194 7.71 -18.26 -2.42
C VAL A 194 7.65 -19.46 -3.36
N GLY A 195 7.16 -20.58 -2.86
CA GLY A 195 6.80 -21.72 -3.67
C GLY A 195 8.01 -22.52 -4.17
N PRO A 196 7.78 -23.47 -5.09
CA PRO A 196 8.72 -24.55 -5.36
C PRO A 196 10.03 -24.11 -6.01
N ASP A 197 10.03 -23.01 -6.76
CA ASP A 197 11.18 -22.58 -7.56
C ASP A 197 12.25 -21.88 -6.73
N HIS A 198 11.84 -21.11 -5.71
CA HIS A 198 12.74 -20.44 -4.75
C HIS A 198 11.99 -20.12 -3.43
N PRO A 199 11.83 -21.11 -2.54
CA PRO A 199 11.01 -21.03 -1.32
C PRO A 199 11.69 -20.24 -0.19
N HIS A 200 12.11 -18.99 -0.45
CA HIS A 200 12.88 -18.24 0.55
C HIS A 200 12.04 -17.87 1.77
N ILE A 201 10.74 -17.54 1.59
CA ILE A 201 9.87 -17.22 2.73
C ILE A 201 9.64 -18.46 3.60
N GLU A 202 9.42 -19.64 3.01
CA GLU A 202 9.24 -20.89 3.74
C GLU A 202 10.51 -21.24 4.53
N ILE A 203 11.68 -21.18 3.88
CA ILE A 203 12.97 -21.40 4.53
C ILE A 203 13.17 -20.40 5.68
N TYR A 204 12.83 -19.13 5.48
CA TYR A 204 12.96 -18.11 6.53
C TYR A 204 12.05 -18.40 7.72
N LEU A 205 10.78 -18.72 7.48
CA LEU A 205 9.77 -18.97 8.51
C LEU A 205 10.10 -20.22 9.34
N GLU A 206 10.67 -21.26 8.73
CA GLU A 206 11.11 -22.48 9.43
C GLU A 206 12.44 -22.29 10.18
N SER A 207 13.20 -21.24 9.86
CA SER A 207 14.47 -20.94 10.51
C SER A 207 14.29 -20.38 11.94
N LYS A 208 15.36 -20.45 12.74
CA LYS A 208 15.42 -19.77 14.05
C LYS A 208 15.21 -18.25 13.92
N HIS A 209 15.64 -17.62 12.83
CA HIS A 209 15.46 -16.19 12.61
C HIS A 209 13.99 -15.83 12.43
N GLY A 210 13.26 -16.59 11.59
CA GLY A 210 11.82 -16.42 11.41
C GLY A 210 11.04 -16.67 12.70
N ASN A 211 11.38 -17.73 13.42
CA ASN A 211 10.78 -18.02 14.73
C ASN A 211 10.95 -16.87 15.74
N ILE A 212 12.15 -16.29 15.82
CA ILE A 212 12.41 -15.14 16.70
C ILE A 212 11.63 -13.90 16.22
N PHE A 213 11.61 -13.62 14.92
CA PHE A 213 10.87 -12.50 14.35
C PHE A 213 9.36 -12.61 14.63
N LEU A 214 8.76 -13.79 14.43
CA LEU A 214 7.35 -14.01 14.74
C LEU A 214 7.05 -13.89 16.24
N ALA A 215 7.96 -14.35 17.09
CA ALA A 215 7.80 -14.27 18.55
C ALA A 215 7.99 -12.86 19.11
N LYS A 216 8.91 -12.06 18.55
CA LYS A 216 9.36 -10.79 19.15
C LYS A 216 9.12 -9.55 18.29
N GLY A 217 8.88 -9.69 16.98
CA GLY A 217 8.87 -8.59 16.01
C GLY A 217 7.78 -7.54 16.24
N LYS A 218 6.73 -7.85 17.01
CA LYS A 218 5.74 -6.85 17.46
C LYS A 218 6.32 -5.78 18.39
N ASN A 219 7.49 -6.05 18.97
CA ASN A 219 8.18 -5.16 19.91
C ASN A 219 9.39 -4.44 19.28
N TRP A 220 9.54 -4.51 17.95
CA TRP A 220 10.65 -3.90 17.18
C TRP A 220 10.19 -2.71 16.36
#